data_AF-A0A2D5ADV0-F1
#
_entry.id   AF-A0A2D5ADV0-F1
#
_cell.length_a   1.000
_cell.length_b   1.000
_cell.length_c   1.000
_cell.angle_alpha   90.00
_cell.angle_beta   90.00
_cell.angle_gamma   90.00
#
_symmetry.space_group_name_H-M   'P 1'
#
loop_
_entity.id
_entity.type
_entity.pdbx_description
1 polymer ?
#
loop_
_entity_poly.entity_id
_entity_poly.type
_entity_poly.pdbx_seq_one_letter_code
_entity_poly.pdbx_strand_id
1 'polypeptide(L)'
;MSQTCKHVKTWARSFVVQWLFGLSLGLGLSASKVQAQAPVWEVDASEYQYSASLFFAIVENGVLSADGGNLVGFFDEEGVCRGSSGVTYIESNDSFVGGMLVHFNQLNPPLNALVYVGSMDTIIQAETPVLNLVPQASNGSIFNPVLVAVTYDVASGCTSPSACNFNASAQTDDGSCLYPGCTDESACNFEAAAPCEDLSLCIYAESGYNCAGECVSDADEDGICDAQEVYGCTHPNACNFNDAATEDDCSCVHAILPYDCNGDCLSDQDEDGICDPFEIEGCTDTAACNYLSEATDDDGSCGYCCANSSMDQGVTLRVDTVLQDGVWTALRLYAMLPSAGDRVLAVGGEGIPTLISTTGTFYQGPNGGATAAENNLNEPLHDPLDSWVTIGLDGPATGGSEENPEFFGNEFWSLLFEFGEDIFLSSSQDHGWQVSALATNGLPEADGSVLLGQFTTDGTFQAQLHVQVLFEGAELPTDLLLTYVAPHCGCLDVDACNYDSEAEVSDGFCVYAQEGFDCLGMCIDANENGLCDVEEIPGCTHPWAINFDGEANMDDGSCLVEGCTYTTAVNFDPQATIDDQSCVFDSEEEGDCPDLDGDAAVATSDLLIFLAAFGLICGP
;
A
#
# COMPACT_ATOMS: atom_id res chain seq x y z
N MET A 1 89.51 -12.00 11.81
CA MET A 1 89.84 -12.73 10.57
C MET A 1 88.56 -13.48 10.19
N SER A 2 87.65 -12.88 9.42
CA SER A 2 87.67 -12.74 7.95
C SER A 2 87.93 -14.08 7.26
N GLN A 3 86.86 -14.75 6.78
CA GLN A 3 86.69 -15.30 5.42
C GLN A 3 85.44 -16.20 5.38
N THR A 4 84.35 -15.71 4.80
CA THR A 4 83.82 -16.05 3.44
C THR A 4 82.99 -17.33 3.39
N CYS A 5 81.70 -17.19 3.69
CA CYS A 5 80.65 -17.51 2.72
C CYS A 5 79.66 -16.33 2.71
N LYS A 6 79.45 -15.70 1.55
CA LYS A 6 78.54 -14.56 1.37
C LYS A 6 77.10 -15.00 1.70
N HIS A 7 76.51 -14.45 2.75
CA HIS A 7 75.06 -14.31 2.87
C HIS A 7 74.68 -12.85 2.70
N VAL A 8 74.09 -12.50 1.55
CA VAL A 8 73.39 -11.24 1.33
C VAL A 8 71.91 -11.57 1.18
N LYS A 9 71.07 -11.17 2.14
CA LYS A 9 69.66 -10.88 1.86
C LYS A 9 69.37 -9.45 2.29
N THR A 10 69.14 -8.62 1.28
CA THR A 10 68.71 -7.23 1.33
C THR A 10 67.25 -7.10 1.79
N TRP A 11 66.96 -5.98 2.45
CA TRP A 11 65.69 -5.58 3.06
C TRP A 11 64.61 -5.14 2.05
N ALA A 12 63.34 -5.20 2.45
CA ALA A 12 62.33 -4.22 2.05
C ALA A 12 61.51 -3.78 3.28
N ARG A 13 61.39 -2.45 3.45
CA ARG A 13 60.70 -1.73 4.54
C ARG A 13 59.24 -1.41 4.20
N SER A 14 58.51 -1.06 5.27
CA SER A 14 57.31 -0.20 5.40
C SER A 14 56.09 -0.98 5.90
N PHE A 15 55.31 -0.57 6.91
CA PHE A 15 55.02 0.74 7.50
C PHE A 15 54.78 0.64 9.02
N VAL A 16 55.05 1.74 9.74
CA VAL A 16 54.60 2.04 11.11
C VAL A 16 53.27 2.79 11.02
N VAL A 17 52.23 2.46 11.81
CA VAL A 17 51.35 3.45 12.50
C VAL A 17 50.67 2.78 13.72
N GLN A 18 51.13 3.24 14.89
CA GLN A 18 50.45 3.71 16.11
C GLN A 18 48.96 3.41 16.39
N TRP A 19 48.71 3.05 17.65
CA TRP A 19 47.44 2.92 18.36
C TRP A 19 46.62 4.23 18.42
N LEU A 20 45.28 4.13 18.27
CA LEU A 20 44.26 4.75 19.15
C LEU A 20 42.85 4.25 18.79
N PHE A 21 42.06 4.03 19.84
CA PHE A 21 40.71 3.43 19.98
C PHE A 21 39.65 3.64 18.88
N GLY A 22 38.88 2.58 18.62
CA GLY A 22 37.50 2.64 18.08
C GLY A 22 37.21 1.62 16.97
N LEU A 23 36.21 0.74 17.20
CA LEU A 23 35.46 -0.09 16.23
C LEU A 23 36.27 -0.95 15.24
N SER A 24 36.19 -2.29 15.37
CA SER A 24 36.81 -3.21 14.39
C SER A 24 35.82 -4.24 13.84
N LEU A 25 35.38 -3.99 12.60
CA LEU A 25 34.94 -5.02 11.65
C LEU A 25 36.11 -5.97 11.33
N GLY A 26 35.80 -7.26 11.19
CA GLY A 26 36.76 -8.31 10.87
C GLY A 26 37.16 -8.35 9.40
N LEU A 27 38.47 -8.49 9.15
CA LEU A 27 39.05 -8.99 7.91
C LEU A 27 40.26 -9.88 8.25
N GLY A 28 40.27 -11.09 7.68
CA GLY A 28 41.27 -12.12 7.93
C GLY A 28 42.64 -11.83 7.29
N LEU A 29 43.70 -12.32 7.94
CA LEU A 29 45.07 -12.30 7.44
C LEU A 29 45.62 -13.73 7.37
N SER A 30 46.08 -14.13 6.18
CA SER A 30 46.84 -15.36 5.93
C SER A 30 48.34 -15.04 5.97
N ALA A 31 49.11 -15.83 6.71
CA ALA A 31 50.56 -15.71 6.83
C ALA A 31 51.27 -16.69 5.86
N SER A 32 52.12 -16.16 4.97
CA SER A 32 52.95 -16.96 4.06
C SER A 32 54.29 -17.35 4.71
N LYS A 33 54.64 -18.64 4.66
CA LYS A 33 55.93 -19.19 5.12
C LYS A 33 57.07 -18.86 4.14
N VAL A 34 58.23 -18.44 4.65
CA VAL A 34 59.46 -18.23 3.89
C VAL A 34 60.32 -19.50 4.00
N GLN A 35 60.57 -20.20 2.88
CA GLN A 35 61.45 -21.38 2.82
C GLN A 35 62.94 -20.97 2.80
N ALA A 36 63.76 -21.64 3.61
CA ALA A 36 65.22 -21.55 3.56
C ALA A 36 65.76 -22.31 2.33
N GLN A 37 66.93 -21.90 1.85
CA GLN A 37 67.53 -22.35 0.59
C GLN A 37 68.83 -23.08 0.88
N ALA A 38 69.06 -24.20 0.21
CA ALA A 38 70.24 -25.06 0.40
C ALA A 38 71.56 -24.26 0.38
N PRO A 39 72.56 -24.66 1.20
CA PRO A 39 73.80 -23.90 1.35
C PRO A 39 74.59 -23.86 0.03
N VAL A 40 75.11 -22.68 -0.33
CA VAL A 40 76.00 -22.51 -1.49
C VAL A 40 77.45 -22.67 -1.02
N TRP A 41 78.04 -23.83 -1.34
CA TRP A 41 79.46 -24.12 -1.14
C TRP A 41 80.15 -24.05 -2.50
N GLU A 42 81.10 -23.13 -2.69
CA GLU A 42 81.83 -22.93 -3.95
C GLU A 42 83.35 -22.91 -3.70
N VAL A 43 84.12 -23.33 -4.71
CA VAL A 43 85.58 -23.41 -4.67
C VAL A 43 86.16 -22.51 -5.77
N ASP A 44 87.08 -21.61 -5.42
CA ASP A 44 87.89 -20.90 -6.42
C ASP A 44 89.05 -21.80 -6.87
N ALA A 45 88.86 -22.50 -7.98
CA ALA A 45 89.83 -23.44 -8.51
C ALA A 45 91.17 -22.78 -8.92
N SER A 46 91.21 -21.45 -9.12
CA SER A 46 92.43 -20.76 -9.56
C SER A 46 93.50 -20.65 -8.46
N GLU A 47 93.10 -20.82 -7.20
CA GLU A 47 94.00 -20.75 -6.04
C GLU A 47 94.73 -22.07 -5.74
N TYR A 48 94.47 -23.12 -6.51
CA TYR A 48 94.98 -24.47 -6.25
C TYR A 48 95.78 -25.04 -7.42
N GLN A 49 96.94 -25.63 -7.09
CA GLN A 49 97.86 -26.18 -8.06
C GLN A 49 97.43 -27.57 -8.58
N TYR A 50 96.70 -28.34 -7.76
CA TYR A 50 96.31 -29.70 -8.06
C TYR A 50 94.81 -29.93 -7.81
N SER A 51 94.27 -30.93 -8.50
CA SER A 51 92.92 -31.44 -8.26
C SER A 51 92.86 -32.95 -8.44
N ALA A 52 91.88 -33.57 -7.78
CA ALA A 52 91.53 -34.98 -7.89
C ALA A 52 90.00 -35.13 -7.96
N SER A 53 89.52 -36.16 -8.67
CA SER A 53 88.09 -36.45 -8.75
C SER A 53 87.66 -37.32 -7.56
N LEU A 54 86.46 -37.09 -7.02
CA LEU A 54 85.85 -37.88 -5.95
C LEU A 54 84.41 -38.23 -6.31
N PHE A 55 84.06 -39.50 -6.20
CA PHE A 55 82.67 -39.98 -6.26
C PHE A 55 82.24 -40.50 -4.90
N PHE A 56 81.07 -40.08 -4.40
CA PHE A 56 80.60 -40.39 -3.05
C PHE A 56 79.08 -40.68 -2.98
N ALA A 57 78.65 -41.36 -1.92
CA ALA A 57 77.25 -41.59 -1.57
C ALA A 57 77.03 -41.39 -0.06
N ILE A 58 75.80 -41.03 0.35
CA ILE A 58 75.47 -40.63 1.73
C ILE A 58 74.74 -41.76 2.45
N VAL A 59 75.04 -41.98 3.73
CA VAL A 59 74.39 -42.97 4.59
C VAL A 59 73.78 -42.26 5.81
N GLU A 60 72.46 -42.37 5.98
CA GLU A 60 71.71 -41.78 7.10
C GLU A 60 71.22 -42.89 8.04
N ASN A 61 71.56 -42.80 9.33
CA ASN A 61 71.22 -43.81 10.36
C ASN A 61 71.55 -45.26 9.93
N GLY A 62 72.65 -45.45 9.19
CA GLY A 62 73.12 -46.76 8.73
C GLY A 62 72.49 -47.27 7.41
N VAL A 63 71.61 -46.49 6.76
CA VAL A 63 70.97 -46.83 5.48
C VAL A 63 71.39 -45.82 4.40
N LEU A 64 71.60 -46.27 3.15
CA LEU A 64 71.90 -45.36 2.04
C LEU A 64 70.76 -44.33 1.89
N SER A 65 71.15 -43.06 1.78
CA SER A 65 70.19 -41.97 1.64
C SER A 65 69.48 -42.04 0.29
N ALA A 66 68.16 -41.89 0.33
CA ALA A 66 67.31 -41.77 -0.86
C ALA A 66 66.94 -40.31 -1.15
N ASP A 67 67.55 -39.35 -0.46
CA ASP A 67 67.22 -37.93 -0.60
C ASP A 67 68.11 -37.25 -1.65
N GLY A 68 67.52 -36.96 -2.80
CA GLY A 68 68.18 -36.25 -3.90
C GLY A 68 68.47 -34.77 -3.62
N GLY A 69 67.93 -34.21 -2.54
CA GLY A 69 68.22 -32.86 -2.07
C GLY A 69 69.52 -32.74 -1.27
N ASN A 70 70.18 -33.86 -0.99
CA ASN A 70 71.37 -33.88 -0.15
C ASN A 70 72.62 -33.32 -0.85
N LEU A 71 73.44 -32.62 -0.08
CA LEU A 71 74.67 -31.99 -0.53
C LEU A 71 75.83 -32.40 0.38
N VAL A 72 77.00 -32.69 -0.21
CA VAL A 72 78.24 -32.94 0.53
C VAL A 72 79.27 -31.90 0.18
N GLY A 73 79.95 -31.40 1.21
CA GLY A 73 81.07 -30.48 1.09
C GLY A 73 82.26 -31.01 1.87
N PHE A 74 83.43 -30.94 1.26
CA PHE A 74 84.72 -31.21 1.90
C PHE A 74 85.44 -29.90 2.16
N PHE A 75 85.92 -29.72 3.38
CA PHE A 75 86.53 -28.50 3.88
C PHE A 75 87.90 -28.83 4.48
N ASP A 76 88.87 -27.93 4.36
CA ASP A 76 90.14 -28.06 5.10
C ASP A 76 89.95 -27.79 6.60
N GLU A 77 91.05 -27.84 7.35
CA GLU A 77 91.04 -27.53 8.78
C GLU A 77 90.67 -26.06 9.06
N GLU A 78 90.95 -25.15 8.13
CA GLU A 78 90.55 -23.75 8.18
C GLU A 78 89.08 -23.51 7.80
N GLY A 79 88.31 -24.54 7.42
CA GLY A 79 86.90 -24.46 7.06
C GLY A 79 86.61 -23.94 5.64
N VAL A 80 87.63 -23.85 4.79
CA VAL A 80 87.54 -23.41 3.40
C VAL A 80 87.19 -24.60 2.49
N CYS A 81 86.12 -24.45 1.71
CA CYS A 81 85.61 -25.49 0.82
C CYS A 81 86.68 -25.90 -0.21
N ARG A 82 86.93 -27.20 -0.30
CA ARG A 82 87.86 -27.82 -1.27
C ARG A 82 87.15 -28.53 -2.39
N GLY A 83 85.88 -28.84 -2.20
CA GLY A 83 85.00 -29.45 -3.19
C GLY A 83 83.62 -29.63 -2.57
N SER A 84 82.59 -29.36 -3.35
CA SER A 84 81.21 -29.58 -2.95
C SER A 84 80.44 -30.11 -4.15
N SER A 85 79.46 -30.96 -3.90
CA SER A 85 78.54 -31.42 -4.93
C SER A 85 77.29 -31.99 -4.30
N GLY A 86 76.19 -31.89 -5.03
CA GLY A 86 74.97 -32.63 -4.74
C GLY A 86 75.12 -34.08 -5.15
N VAL A 87 74.17 -34.90 -4.72
CA VAL A 87 74.02 -36.25 -5.25
C VAL A 87 73.08 -36.24 -6.45
N THR A 88 73.34 -37.10 -7.43
CA THR A 88 72.43 -37.32 -8.57
C THR A 88 72.06 -38.79 -8.59
N TYR A 89 70.80 -39.08 -8.89
CA TYR A 89 70.34 -40.46 -9.00
C TYR A 89 70.96 -41.13 -10.23
N ILE A 90 71.60 -42.28 -10.04
CA ILE A 90 72.18 -43.07 -11.12
C ILE A 90 71.38 -44.37 -11.27
N GLU A 91 70.58 -44.45 -12.33
CA GLU A 91 69.69 -45.59 -12.60
C GLU A 91 70.41 -46.95 -12.64
N SER A 92 71.63 -47.01 -13.19
CA SER A 92 72.36 -48.28 -13.29
C SER A 92 72.78 -48.87 -11.94
N ASN A 93 72.79 -48.06 -10.86
CA ASN A 93 73.23 -48.46 -9.51
C ASN A 93 72.14 -48.25 -8.44
N ASP A 94 70.92 -47.87 -8.83
CA ASP A 94 69.78 -47.58 -7.95
C ASP A 94 70.15 -46.79 -6.68
N SER A 95 70.96 -45.75 -6.87
CA SER A 95 71.51 -44.97 -5.77
C SER A 95 71.82 -43.54 -6.18
N PHE A 96 71.71 -42.65 -5.20
CA PHE A 96 72.14 -41.27 -5.31
C PHE A 96 73.66 -41.19 -5.10
N VAL A 97 74.38 -40.81 -6.14
CA VAL A 97 75.84 -40.69 -6.14
C VAL A 97 76.22 -39.27 -6.57
N GLY A 98 77.10 -38.63 -5.79
CA GLY A 98 77.68 -37.34 -6.13
C GLY A 98 79.07 -37.52 -6.74
N GLY A 99 79.42 -36.64 -7.67
CA GLY A 99 80.76 -36.52 -8.23
C GLY A 99 81.27 -35.10 -8.07
N MET A 100 82.51 -34.92 -7.64
CA MET A 100 83.13 -33.61 -7.46
C MET A 100 84.62 -33.62 -7.82
N LEU A 101 85.18 -32.45 -8.13
CA LEU A 101 86.61 -32.21 -8.12
C LEU A 101 87.00 -31.60 -6.78
N VAL A 102 88.00 -32.18 -6.14
CA VAL A 102 88.58 -31.69 -4.89
C VAL A 102 89.92 -31.04 -5.22
N HIS A 103 90.07 -29.77 -4.83
CA HIS A 103 91.23 -28.94 -5.14
C HIS A 103 92.20 -28.86 -3.94
N PHE A 104 93.51 -28.91 -4.19
CA PHE A 104 94.52 -28.92 -3.12
C PHE A 104 95.90 -28.43 -3.60
N ASN A 105 96.72 -27.97 -2.65
CA ASN A 105 98.09 -27.49 -2.89
C ASN A 105 99.17 -28.45 -2.35
N GLN A 106 98.78 -29.45 -1.56
CA GLN A 106 99.66 -30.47 -0.99
C GLN A 106 99.02 -31.84 -1.15
N LEU A 107 99.82 -32.90 -1.29
CA LEU A 107 99.30 -34.26 -1.42
C LEU A 107 98.62 -34.70 -0.11
N ASN A 108 97.42 -35.29 -0.20
CA ASN A 108 96.64 -35.83 0.92
C ASN A 108 96.40 -34.86 2.10
N PRO A 109 95.79 -33.67 1.89
CA PRO A 109 95.42 -32.81 3.00
C PRO A 109 94.27 -33.44 3.82
N PRO A 110 94.23 -33.22 5.15
CA PRO A 110 93.09 -33.61 5.96
C PRO A 110 91.86 -32.79 5.57
N LEU A 111 90.71 -33.45 5.41
CA LEU A 111 89.44 -32.81 5.05
C LEU A 111 88.31 -33.24 5.99
N ASN A 112 87.43 -32.30 6.29
CA ASN A 112 86.18 -32.50 7.03
C ASN A 112 84.98 -32.52 6.09
N ALA A 113 84.06 -33.45 6.30
CA ALA A 113 82.87 -33.66 5.48
C ALA A 113 81.65 -33.16 6.24
N LEU A 114 80.92 -32.25 5.61
CA LEU A 114 79.60 -31.82 6.09
C LEU A 114 78.55 -32.30 5.09
N VAL A 115 77.43 -32.77 5.62
CA VAL A 115 76.28 -33.21 4.84
C VAL A 115 75.11 -32.30 5.19
N TYR A 116 74.56 -31.65 4.18
CA TYR A 116 73.24 -31.03 4.30
C TYR A 116 72.19 -32.09 3.96
N VAL A 117 71.30 -32.37 4.92
CA VAL A 117 70.19 -33.31 4.73
C VAL A 117 68.95 -32.52 4.33
N GLY A 118 68.53 -32.67 3.07
CA GLY A 118 67.48 -31.87 2.46
C GLY A 118 66.13 -32.01 3.17
N SER A 119 65.76 -33.24 3.53
CA SER A 119 64.50 -33.56 4.21
C SER A 119 64.36 -32.92 5.59
N MET A 120 65.48 -32.71 6.30
CA MET A 120 65.49 -32.09 7.62
C MET A 120 65.87 -30.60 7.58
N ASP A 121 66.30 -30.08 6.43
CA ASP A 121 66.84 -28.72 6.25
C ASP A 121 67.93 -28.39 7.30
N THR A 122 68.80 -29.37 7.59
CA THR A 122 69.86 -29.26 8.60
C THR A 122 71.21 -29.74 8.07
N ILE A 123 72.29 -29.09 8.53
CA ILE A 123 73.67 -29.50 8.24
C ILE A 123 74.16 -30.35 9.40
N ILE A 124 74.57 -31.56 9.08
CA ILE A 124 75.10 -32.53 10.04
C ILE A 124 76.56 -32.82 9.68
N GLN A 125 77.42 -32.83 10.68
CA GLN A 125 78.81 -33.24 10.49
C GLN A 125 78.86 -34.74 10.26
N ALA A 126 79.46 -35.15 9.14
CA ALA A 126 79.57 -36.55 8.78
C ALA A 126 80.90 -37.16 9.22
N GLU A 127 80.91 -38.48 9.33
CA GLU A 127 82.15 -39.24 9.45
C GLU A 127 82.95 -39.11 8.15
N THR A 128 84.17 -38.60 8.25
CA THR A 128 85.01 -38.30 7.09
C THR A 128 85.73 -39.52 6.55
N PRO A 129 85.53 -39.88 5.26
CA PRO A 129 86.25 -40.99 4.67
C PRO A 129 87.73 -40.63 4.44
N VAL A 130 88.61 -41.62 4.55
CA VAL A 130 90.04 -41.46 4.22
C VAL A 130 90.22 -41.39 2.71
N LEU A 131 90.74 -40.26 2.20
CA LEU A 131 90.94 -40.01 0.77
C LEU A 131 92.43 -40.01 0.39
N ASN A 132 92.77 -40.52 -0.79
CA ASN A 132 94.12 -40.43 -1.36
C ASN A 132 94.14 -39.40 -2.50
N LEU A 133 94.33 -38.14 -2.13
CA LEU A 133 94.36 -36.97 -2.99
C LEU A 133 95.77 -36.72 -3.55
N VAL A 134 96.01 -37.27 -4.74
CA VAL A 134 97.20 -36.98 -5.57
C VAL A 134 96.77 -36.40 -6.93
N PRO A 135 97.62 -35.60 -7.61
CA PRO A 135 97.22 -34.87 -8.81
C PRO A 135 96.64 -35.78 -9.89
N GLN A 136 95.46 -35.44 -10.38
CA GLN A 136 94.71 -36.16 -11.42
C GLN A 136 94.34 -37.62 -11.09
N ALA A 137 94.36 -38.03 -9.82
CA ALA A 137 93.78 -39.30 -9.40
C ALA A 137 92.25 -39.21 -9.23
N SER A 138 91.59 -40.37 -9.25
CA SER A 138 90.17 -40.52 -8.93
C SER A 138 90.01 -41.34 -7.65
N ASN A 139 89.24 -40.82 -6.70
CA ASN A 139 88.83 -41.52 -5.48
C ASN A 139 87.39 -42.03 -5.66
N GLY A 140 87.23 -43.34 -5.64
CA GLY A 140 85.97 -44.00 -5.99
C GLY A 140 85.62 -43.88 -7.48
N SER A 141 84.46 -44.41 -7.81
CA SER A 141 83.81 -44.29 -9.13
C SER A 141 82.29 -44.26 -8.95
N ILE A 142 81.54 -43.96 -10.01
CA ILE A 142 80.07 -44.04 -9.96
C ILE A 142 79.54 -45.42 -9.53
N PHE A 143 80.28 -46.51 -9.81
CA PHE A 143 79.92 -47.90 -9.47
C PHE A 143 80.44 -48.36 -8.11
N ASN A 144 81.40 -47.64 -7.54
CA ASN A 144 81.94 -47.92 -6.21
C ASN A 144 82.30 -46.59 -5.55
N PRO A 145 81.30 -45.83 -5.08
CA PRO A 145 81.51 -44.52 -4.49
C PRO A 145 82.04 -44.65 -3.05
N VAL A 146 82.66 -43.58 -2.58
CA VAL A 146 83.09 -43.45 -1.18
C VAL A 146 81.89 -43.10 -0.30
N LEU A 147 81.71 -43.76 0.86
CA LEU A 147 80.55 -43.52 1.74
C LEU A 147 80.82 -42.41 2.77
N VAL A 148 79.81 -41.56 3.00
CA VAL A 148 79.82 -40.46 3.97
C VAL A 148 78.58 -40.61 4.89
N ALA A 149 78.75 -40.78 6.21
CA ALA A 149 77.68 -41.24 7.12
C ALA A 149 77.27 -40.24 8.24
N VAL A 150 75.98 -40.23 8.65
CA VAL A 150 75.37 -39.36 9.70
C VAL A 150 74.29 -40.09 10.59
N THR A 151 74.05 -39.66 11.87
CA THR A 151 73.06 -40.26 12.84
C THR A 151 72.31 -39.29 13.81
N TYR A 152 71.04 -39.55 14.25
CA TYR A 152 70.19 -38.71 15.20
C TYR A 152 69.03 -39.44 16.01
N ASP A 153 68.42 -38.85 17.09
CA ASP A 153 67.45 -39.47 18.10
C ASP A 153 66.08 -38.71 18.33
N VAL A 154 64.98 -39.35 18.83
CA VAL A 154 63.55 -38.82 18.87
C VAL A 154 62.72 -39.12 20.17
N ALA A 155 61.82 -38.23 20.66
CA ALA A 155 61.08 -38.31 21.97
C ALA A 155 59.57 -38.72 21.93
N SER A 156 58.98 -39.34 23.00
CA SER A 156 57.58 -39.89 23.11
C SER A 156 56.73 -39.39 24.33
N GLY A 157 55.37 -39.40 24.26
CA GLY A 157 54.39 -38.96 25.29
C GLY A 157 52.98 -38.61 24.72
N CYS A 158 51.96 -38.27 25.53
CA CYS A 158 50.60 -37.94 25.01
C CYS A 158 50.62 -36.79 23.98
N THR A 159 50.18 -37.06 22.75
CA THR A 159 50.22 -36.08 21.64
C THR A 159 48.90 -35.35 21.40
N SER A 160 47.83 -35.65 22.16
CA SER A 160 46.52 -35.03 21.97
C SER A 160 46.44 -33.68 22.68
N PRO A 161 46.29 -32.54 21.97
CA PRO A 161 46.23 -31.21 22.61
C PRO A 161 45.03 -30.99 23.53
N SER A 162 43.97 -31.79 23.38
CA SER A 162 42.75 -31.77 24.19
C SER A 162 42.84 -32.63 25.46
N ALA A 163 43.97 -33.31 25.70
CA ALA A 163 44.17 -34.12 26.90
C ALA A 163 44.81 -33.29 28.02
N CYS A 164 44.38 -33.52 29.25
CA CYS A 164 44.87 -32.89 30.46
C CYS A 164 46.39 -33.06 30.68
N ASN A 165 46.98 -34.13 30.15
CA ASN A 165 48.40 -34.44 30.24
C ASN A 165 49.13 -34.38 28.88
N PHE A 166 48.65 -33.54 27.96
CA PHE A 166 49.31 -33.27 26.69
C PHE A 166 50.78 -32.89 26.86
N ASN A 167 51.66 -33.55 26.09
CA ASN A 167 53.08 -33.25 26.04
C ASN A 167 53.48 -32.72 24.65
N ALA A 168 53.65 -31.40 24.53
CA ALA A 168 54.03 -30.73 23.28
C ALA A 168 55.40 -31.13 22.70
N SER A 169 56.24 -31.83 23.48
CA SER A 169 57.56 -32.32 23.03
C SER A 169 57.55 -33.76 22.54
N ALA A 170 56.43 -34.47 22.69
CA ALA A 170 56.27 -35.83 22.21
C ALA A 170 56.05 -35.84 20.69
N GLN A 171 56.83 -36.64 19.97
CA GLN A 171 56.63 -36.90 18.54
C GLN A 171 55.91 -38.23 18.28
N THR A 172 55.76 -39.06 19.31
CA THR A 172 55.05 -40.34 19.26
C THR A 172 54.16 -40.49 20.49
N ASP A 173 52.89 -40.82 20.27
CA ASP A 173 51.90 -41.05 21.34
C ASP A 173 52.18 -42.38 22.07
N ASP A 174 52.12 -42.35 23.39
CA ASP A 174 52.31 -43.52 24.26
C ASP A 174 50.99 -44.05 24.86
N GLY A 175 49.85 -43.44 24.51
CA GLY A 175 48.53 -43.86 24.95
C GLY A 175 48.16 -43.39 26.36
N SER A 176 48.94 -42.47 26.95
CA SER A 176 48.72 -41.97 28.31
C SER A 176 47.67 -40.85 28.44
N CYS A 177 47.02 -40.43 27.35
CA CYS A 177 46.13 -39.26 27.34
C CYS A 177 44.92 -39.37 28.30
N LEU A 178 44.72 -38.34 29.14
CA LEU A 178 43.58 -38.18 30.05
C LEU A 178 42.68 -37.04 29.54
N TYR A 179 41.38 -37.27 29.39
CA TYR A 179 40.46 -36.27 28.84
C TYR A 179 39.70 -35.51 29.94
N PRO A 180 39.36 -34.22 29.70
CA PRO A 180 38.60 -33.42 30.66
C PRO A 180 37.14 -33.86 30.80
N GLY A 181 36.50 -33.41 31.89
CA GLY A 181 35.08 -33.60 32.17
C GLY A 181 34.49 -32.42 32.96
N CYS A 182 33.17 -32.44 33.22
CA CYS A 182 32.49 -31.37 33.96
C CYS A 182 32.62 -31.58 35.48
N THR A 183 33.25 -30.65 36.20
CA THR A 183 33.38 -30.71 37.68
C THR A 183 32.50 -29.70 38.41
N ASP A 184 31.53 -29.10 37.72
CA ASP A 184 30.57 -28.18 38.33
C ASP A 184 29.42 -28.96 38.99
N GLU A 185 29.28 -28.85 40.32
CA GLU A 185 28.24 -29.54 41.10
C GLU A 185 26.80 -29.14 40.71
N SER A 186 26.62 -28.01 40.02
CA SER A 186 25.32 -27.55 39.54
C SER A 186 24.94 -28.07 38.14
N ALA A 187 25.85 -28.77 37.46
CA ALA A 187 25.59 -29.38 36.16
C ALA A 187 24.98 -30.79 36.29
N CYS A 188 24.08 -31.11 35.37
CA CYS A 188 23.39 -32.39 35.28
C CYS A 188 24.31 -33.58 34.94
N ASN A 189 25.45 -33.33 34.31
CA ASN A 189 26.48 -34.33 33.99
C ASN A 189 27.75 -34.16 34.84
N PHE A 190 27.61 -33.63 36.06
CA PHE A 190 28.71 -33.49 37.02
C PHE A 190 29.46 -34.82 37.24
N GLU A 191 30.78 -34.76 37.07
CA GLU A 191 31.71 -35.87 37.30
C GLU A 191 32.87 -35.42 38.21
N ALA A 192 32.76 -35.71 39.50
CA ALA A 192 33.77 -35.37 40.51
C ALA A 192 35.17 -35.98 40.27
N ALA A 193 35.27 -37.01 39.41
CA ALA A 193 36.51 -37.75 39.15
C ALA A 193 37.21 -37.33 37.84
N ALA A 194 36.73 -36.29 37.16
CA ALA A 194 37.33 -35.82 35.92
C ALA A 194 38.82 -35.42 36.12
N PRO A 195 39.76 -35.87 35.26
CA PRO A 195 41.18 -35.59 35.40
C PRO A 195 41.55 -34.11 35.34
N CYS A 196 40.78 -33.31 34.60
CA CYS A 196 40.80 -31.85 34.60
C CYS A 196 39.44 -31.30 34.16
N GLU A 197 39.17 -30.05 34.52
CA GLU A 197 37.90 -29.36 34.30
C GLU A 197 37.77 -28.84 32.86
N ASP A 198 36.61 -29.07 32.24
CA ASP A 198 36.15 -28.35 31.06
C ASP A 198 34.66 -27.99 31.20
N LEU A 199 34.41 -26.73 31.59
CA LEU A 199 33.06 -26.19 31.79
C LEU A 199 32.22 -26.15 30.51
N SER A 200 32.83 -26.21 29.32
CA SER A 200 32.06 -26.28 28.07
C SER A 200 31.34 -27.62 27.88
N LEU A 201 31.75 -28.64 28.62
CA LEU A 201 31.09 -29.95 28.64
C LEU A 201 29.95 -30.02 29.66
N CYS A 202 29.77 -29.02 30.53
CA CYS A 202 28.73 -29.02 31.53
C CYS A 202 27.35 -28.79 30.89
N ILE A 203 26.40 -29.68 31.20
CA ILE A 203 25.00 -29.59 30.80
C ILE A 203 24.21 -29.11 32.00
N TYR A 204 23.54 -27.97 31.91
CA TYR A 204 22.70 -27.43 32.97
C TYR A 204 21.22 -27.66 32.64
N ALA A 205 20.39 -27.74 33.67
CA ALA A 205 18.94 -27.77 33.49
C ALA A 205 18.44 -26.40 32.99
N GLU A 206 17.42 -26.42 32.13
CA GLU A 206 16.75 -25.20 31.68
C GLU A 206 16.00 -24.54 32.86
N SER A 207 15.81 -23.22 32.79
CA SER A 207 15.15 -22.47 33.85
C SER A 207 13.72 -22.97 34.09
N GLY A 208 13.40 -23.37 35.32
CA GLY A 208 12.10 -23.98 35.68
C GLY A 208 12.06 -25.51 35.58
N TYR A 209 13.12 -26.15 35.08
CA TYR A 209 13.22 -27.60 34.98
C TYR A 209 14.34 -28.17 35.86
N ASN A 210 14.20 -29.43 36.25
CA ASN A 210 15.26 -30.19 36.89
C ASN A 210 16.12 -30.94 35.85
N CYS A 211 17.19 -31.60 36.29
CA CYS A 211 18.09 -32.36 35.40
C CYS A 211 17.46 -33.61 34.74
N ALA A 212 16.25 -33.99 35.14
CA ALA A 212 15.45 -35.02 34.46
C ALA A 212 14.49 -34.42 33.41
N GLY A 213 14.47 -33.09 33.24
CA GLY A 213 13.54 -32.39 32.35
C GLY A 213 12.14 -32.25 32.93
N GLU A 214 11.96 -32.45 34.24
CA GLU A 214 10.67 -32.30 34.91
C GLU A 214 10.52 -30.88 35.45
N CYS A 215 9.30 -30.36 35.39
CA CYS A 215 8.96 -29.05 35.90
C CYS A 215 9.09 -28.96 37.42
N VAL A 216 9.70 -27.89 37.93
CA VAL A 216 9.90 -27.72 39.38
C VAL A 216 8.75 -26.98 40.07
N SER A 217 8.00 -26.18 39.33
CA SER A 217 6.82 -25.43 39.79
C SER A 217 5.91 -25.16 38.60
N ASP A 218 4.66 -25.61 38.74
CA ASP A 218 3.56 -25.49 37.78
C ASP A 218 2.33 -25.19 38.65
N ALA A 219 1.95 -23.92 38.73
CA ALA A 219 1.00 -23.40 39.71
C ALA A 219 -0.46 -23.69 39.34
N ASP A 220 -0.76 -23.80 38.05
CA ASP A 220 -2.10 -24.03 37.50
C ASP A 220 -2.31 -25.44 36.93
N GLU A 221 -1.26 -26.26 36.92
CA GLU A 221 -1.22 -27.66 36.49
C GLU A 221 -1.50 -27.87 34.98
N ASP A 222 -1.17 -26.88 34.14
CA ASP A 222 -1.40 -26.94 32.69
C ASP A 222 -0.28 -27.67 31.91
N GLY A 223 0.83 -28.00 32.59
CA GLY A 223 1.98 -28.70 32.04
C GLY A 223 3.08 -27.78 31.49
N ILE A 224 2.96 -26.47 31.66
CA ILE A 224 3.97 -25.45 31.38
C ILE A 224 4.50 -24.96 32.72
N CYS A 225 5.82 -24.86 32.87
CA CYS A 225 6.38 -24.35 34.12
C CYS A 225 6.11 -22.86 34.29
N ASP A 226 5.90 -22.41 35.53
CA ASP A 226 5.73 -20.99 35.88
C ASP A 226 6.81 -20.09 35.26
N ALA A 227 8.05 -20.60 35.19
CA ALA A 227 9.19 -19.87 34.63
C ALA A 227 9.18 -19.75 33.09
N GLN A 228 8.32 -20.52 32.42
CA GLN A 228 8.10 -20.56 30.99
C GLN A 228 6.71 -20.00 30.60
N GLU A 229 5.93 -19.55 31.57
CA GLU A 229 4.66 -18.89 31.28
C GLU A 229 4.90 -17.58 30.53
N VAL A 230 4.13 -17.42 29.46
CA VAL A 230 4.05 -16.17 28.71
C VAL A 230 2.68 -15.57 28.97
N TYR A 231 2.66 -14.48 29.72
CA TYR A 231 1.44 -13.73 30.00
C TYR A 231 0.96 -12.97 28.76
N GLY A 232 -0.33 -13.04 28.47
CA GLY A 232 -0.98 -12.27 27.42
C GLY A 232 -2.36 -12.82 27.07
N CYS A 233 -3.06 -12.19 26.13
CA CYS A 233 -4.40 -12.64 25.78
C CYS A 233 -4.40 -14.00 25.05
N THR A 234 -5.03 -15.01 25.66
CA THR A 234 -5.14 -16.38 25.13
C THR A 234 -6.41 -16.61 24.28
N HIS A 235 -7.29 -15.63 24.16
CA HIS A 235 -8.58 -15.77 23.48
C HIS A 235 -8.46 -15.55 21.97
N PRO A 236 -8.73 -16.55 21.10
CA PRO A 236 -8.50 -16.45 19.65
C PRO A 236 -9.30 -15.36 18.92
N ASN A 237 -10.39 -14.89 19.53
CA ASN A 237 -11.27 -13.87 18.96
C ASN A 237 -11.00 -12.46 19.53
N ALA A 238 -9.95 -12.29 20.34
CA ALA A 238 -9.54 -10.99 20.85
C ALA A 238 -8.60 -10.29 19.87
N CYS A 239 -8.69 -8.96 19.82
CA CYS A 239 -7.91 -8.09 18.95
C CYS A 239 -6.41 -8.10 19.24
N ASN A 240 -6.03 -8.40 20.48
CA ASN A 240 -4.64 -8.54 20.92
C ASN A 240 -4.30 -9.98 21.30
N PHE A 241 -4.96 -10.97 20.66
CA PHE A 241 -4.63 -12.38 20.81
C PHE A 241 -3.12 -12.62 20.58
N ASN A 242 -2.49 -13.31 21.51
CA ASN A 242 -1.08 -13.69 21.44
C ASN A 242 -0.98 -15.22 21.43
N ASP A 243 -0.56 -15.79 20.29
CA ASP A 243 -0.43 -17.24 20.12
C ASP A 243 0.71 -17.87 20.94
N ALA A 244 1.65 -17.02 21.40
CA ALA A 244 2.70 -17.43 22.32
C ALA A 244 2.29 -17.33 23.79
N ALA A 245 1.14 -16.70 24.11
CA ALA A 245 0.67 -16.62 25.49
C ALA A 245 0.21 -18.00 25.97
N THR A 246 0.73 -18.40 27.13
CA THR A 246 0.37 -19.64 27.79
C THR A 246 -0.55 -19.39 28.99
N GLU A 247 -0.60 -18.15 29.50
CA GLU A 247 -1.43 -17.76 30.63
C GLU A 247 -2.12 -16.42 30.34
N ASP A 248 -3.42 -16.31 30.68
CA ASP A 248 -4.23 -15.12 30.43
C ASP A 248 -4.02 -14.07 31.52
N ASP A 249 -3.50 -12.90 31.14
CA ASP A 249 -3.29 -11.78 32.05
C ASP A 249 -4.49 -10.82 32.12
N CYS A 250 -5.64 -11.24 31.59
CA CYS A 250 -6.84 -10.43 31.44
C CYS A 250 -6.63 -9.18 30.55
N SER A 251 -5.60 -9.15 29.69
CA SER A 251 -5.38 -8.05 28.76
C SER A 251 -6.24 -8.12 27.50
N CYS A 252 -7.07 -9.16 27.31
CA CYS A 252 -7.87 -9.35 26.10
C CYS A 252 -8.78 -8.16 25.76
N VAL A 253 -8.50 -7.53 24.64
CA VAL A 253 -9.30 -6.49 24.00
C VAL A 253 -10.19 -7.17 22.98
N HIS A 254 -11.49 -6.94 23.05
CA HIS A 254 -12.45 -7.45 22.07
C HIS A 254 -12.93 -6.31 21.19
N ALA A 255 -13.29 -6.63 19.94
CA ALA A 255 -13.89 -5.69 19.02
C ALA A 255 -15.18 -5.11 19.64
N ILE A 256 -15.34 -3.79 19.53
CA ILE A 256 -16.53 -3.10 20.01
C ILE A 256 -17.48 -2.97 18.84
N LEU A 257 -18.48 -3.86 18.76
CA LEU A 257 -19.51 -3.76 17.72
C LEU A 257 -20.10 -2.34 17.69
N PRO A 258 -20.24 -1.72 16.50
CA PRO A 258 -20.11 -2.28 15.14
C PRO A 258 -18.70 -2.26 14.50
N TYR A 259 -17.65 -1.92 15.25
CA TYR A 259 -16.28 -1.90 14.73
C TYR A 259 -15.56 -3.25 14.91
N ASP A 260 -14.59 -3.50 14.03
CA ASP A 260 -13.67 -4.61 14.12
C ASP A 260 -12.44 -4.29 15.01
N CYS A 261 -11.44 -5.17 15.00
CA CYS A 261 -10.22 -5.02 15.80
C CYS A 261 -9.23 -3.96 15.31
N ASN A 262 -9.36 -3.52 14.06
CA ASN A 262 -8.58 -2.42 13.49
C ASN A 262 -9.30 -1.07 13.69
N GLY A 263 -10.53 -1.10 14.20
CA GLY A 263 -11.39 0.06 14.29
C GLY A 263 -12.15 0.34 12.98
N ASP A 264 -12.14 -0.61 12.05
CA ASP A 264 -12.88 -0.51 10.79
C ASP A 264 -14.34 -0.88 11.03
N CYS A 265 -15.25 -0.23 10.31
CA CYS A 265 -16.65 -0.53 10.43
C CYS A 265 -16.99 -1.89 9.80
N LEU A 266 -17.81 -2.71 10.47
CA LEU A 266 -18.26 -4.01 9.94
C LEU A 266 -19.42 -3.90 8.93
N SER A 267 -20.18 -2.81 9.00
CA SER A 267 -21.33 -2.50 8.15
C SER A 267 -21.41 -0.98 7.99
N ASP A 268 -20.97 -0.54 6.81
CA ASP A 268 -20.93 0.82 6.29
C ASP A 268 -21.41 0.69 4.84
N GLN A 269 -22.68 1.00 4.60
CA GLN A 269 -23.36 0.73 3.33
C GLN A 269 -22.99 1.74 2.24
N ASP A 270 -22.70 2.98 2.61
CA ASP A 270 -22.42 4.09 1.69
C ASP A 270 -20.92 4.43 1.55
N GLU A 271 -20.08 3.78 2.37
CA GLU A 271 -18.62 3.90 2.44
C GLU A 271 -18.13 5.29 2.91
N ASP A 272 -18.92 6.01 3.71
CA ASP A 272 -18.58 7.35 4.20
C ASP A 272 -17.67 7.35 5.47
N GLY A 273 -17.50 6.18 6.09
CA GLY A 273 -16.68 5.96 7.28
C GLY A 273 -17.42 6.05 8.61
N ILE A 274 -18.75 6.19 8.58
CA ILE A 274 -19.66 6.09 9.72
C ILE A 274 -20.37 4.73 9.61
N CYS A 275 -20.52 4.04 10.73
CA CYS A 275 -21.21 2.74 10.69
C CYS A 275 -22.72 2.91 10.63
N ASP A 276 -23.42 2.04 9.89
CA ASP A 276 -24.89 2.06 9.75
C ASP A 276 -25.65 2.28 11.08
N PRO A 277 -25.28 1.65 12.22
CA PRO A 277 -25.99 1.86 13.49
C PRO A 277 -25.79 3.24 14.14
N PHE A 278 -24.84 4.02 13.64
CA PHE A 278 -24.54 5.39 14.07
C PHE A 278 -24.90 6.41 13.00
N GLU A 279 -25.43 5.97 11.85
CA GLU A 279 -25.98 6.88 10.89
C GLU A 279 -27.21 7.58 11.47
N ILE A 280 -27.22 8.90 11.35
CA ILE A 280 -28.36 9.74 11.69
C ILE A 280 -28.92 10.23 10.36
N GLU A 281 -30.04 9.64 9.97
CA GLU A 281 -30.82 10.05 8.79
C GLU A 281 -31.27 11.51 8.93
N GLY A 282 -31.07 12.30 7.87
CA GLY A 282 -31.58 13.66 7.77
C GLY A 282 -30.81 14.48 6.74
N CYS A 283 -31.23 15.71 6.49
CA CYS A 283 -30.56 16.51 5.48
C CYS A 283 -29.12 16.89 5.87
N THR A 284 -28.14 16.49 5.05
CA THR A 284 -26.70 16.75 5.25
C THR A 284 -26.20 17.98 4.49
N ASP A 285 -26.99 18.55 3.56
CA ASP A 285 -26.58 19.73 2.80
C ASP A 285 -26.76 21.02 3.62
N THR A 286 -25.65 21.67 3.95
CA THR A 286 -25.62 22.98 4.63
C THR A 286 -26.36 24.12 3.91
N ALA A 287 -26.68 23.95 2.63
CA ALA A 287 -27.47 24.90 1.84
C ALA A 287 -28.99 24.67 1.98
N ALA A 288 -29.42 23.53 2.52
CA ALA A 288 -30.83 23.24 2.79
C ALA A 288 -31.31 23.92 4.08
N CYS A 289 -32.60 24.22 4.12
CA CYS A 289 -33.24 24.94 5.22
C CYS A 289 -33.46 24.04 6.44
N ASN A 290 -33.69 22.75 6.20
CA ASN A 290 -33.78 21.70 7.22
C ASN A 290 -32.46 20.95 7.41
N TYR A 291 -31.32 21.56 7.07
CA TYR A 291 -30.00 21.00 7.37
C TYR A 291 -29.89 20.62 8.84
N LEU A 292 -29.52 19.37 9.10
CA LEU A 292 -29.26 18.85 10.43
C LEU A 292 -27.76 18.63 10.58
N SER A 293 -27.11 19.41 11.46
CA SER A 293 -25.67 19.27 11.68
C SER A 293 -25.24 17.96 12.33
N GLU A 294 -26.21 17.20 12.84
CA GLU A 294 -25.99 15.87 13.41
C GLU A 294 -26.31 14.77 12.41
N ALA A 295 -26.97 15.07 11.28
CA ALA A 295 -27.22 14.09 10.24
C ALA A 295 -25.88 13.68 9.61
N THR A 296 -25.73 12.37 9.45
CA THR A 296 -24.55 11.77 8.84
C THR A 296 -24.89 11.12 7.50
N ASP A 297 -26.16 10.78 7.26
CA ASP A 297 -26.64 10.23 6.00
C ASP A 297 -27.87 11.01 5.51
N ASP A 298 -27.91 11.29 4.20
CA ASP A 298 -28.98 12.05 3.55
C ASP A 298 -30.18 11.16 3.23
N ASP A 299 -31.27 11.37 3.97
CA ASP A 299 -32.53 10.66 3.79
C ASP A 299 -33.39 11.19 2.63
N GLY A 300 -32.86 12.13 1.84
CA GLY A 300 -33.57 12.82 0.78
C GLY A 300 -34.57 13.86 1.28
N SER A 301 -34.58 14.17 2.58
CA SER A 301 -35.48 15.17 3.16
C SER A 301 -35.04 16.62 2.90
N CYS A 302 -33.86 16.85 2.30
CA CYS A 302 -33.33 18.21 2.08
C CYS A 302 -34.33 19.13 1.34
N GLY A 303 -34.88 20.07 2.09
CA GLY A 303 -35.75 21.14 1.63
C GLY A 303 -34.98 22.44 1.47
N TYR A 304 -34.84 22.90 0.23
CA TYR A 304 -34.17 24.17 -0.11
C TYR A 304 -35.14 25.36 -0.14
N CYS A 305 -36.42 25.10 0.14
CA CYS A 305 -37.52 26.06 0.17
C CYS A 305 -37.58 26.83 1.50
N CYS A 306 -36.67 27.79 1.69
CA CYS A 306 -36.63 28.57 2.91
C CYS A 306 -37.71 29.65 2.91
N ALA A 307 -38.62 29.56 3.87
CA ALA A 307 -39.56 30.63 4.15
C ALA A 307 -38.89 31.94 4.56
N ASN A 308 -39.39 33.05 4.03
CA ASN A 308 -39.03 34.37 4.52
C ASN A 308 -39.90 34.68 5.75
N SER A 309 -39.37 34.42 6.95
CA SER A 309 -39.96 34.89 8.20
C SER A 309 -39.43 36.28 8.57
N SER A 310 -40.29 37.23 8.94
CA SER A 310 -39.82 38.47 9.57
C SER A 310 -39.35 38.21 11.00
N MET A 311 -38.47 39.10 11.47
CA MET A 311 -37.98 39.11 12.85
C MET A 311 -38.39 40.43 13.50
N ASP A 312 -39.05 40.36 14.65
CA ASP A 312 -39.37 41.53 15.49
C ASP A 312 -39.01 41.23 16.95
N GLN A 313 -38.26 42.13 17.59
CA GLN A 313 -37.69 41.96 18.94
C GLN A 313 -36.96 40.62 19.20
N GLY A 314 -36.44 39.97 18.14
CA GLY A 314 -35.78 38.67 18.25
C GLY A 314 -36.72 37.46 18.19
N VAL A 315 -38.02 37.68 18.01
CA VAL A 315 -39.00 36.63 17.74
C VAL A 315 -39.13 36.43 16.24
N THR A 316 -39.16 35.18 15.79
CA THR A 316 -39.38 34.78 14.39
C THR A 316 -40.50 33.74 14.28
N LEU A 317 -40.97 33.47 13.06
CA LEU A 317 -41.87 32.35 12.79
C LEU A 317 -41.09 31.19 12.18
N ARG A 318 -41.37 29.97 12.64
CA ARG A 318 -40.92 28.72 12.02
C ARG A 318 -42.15 27.95 11.56
N VAL A 319 -42.09 27.33 10.38
CA VAL A 319 -43.13 26.43 9.90
C VAL A 319 -42.49 25.10 9.56
N ASP A 320 -42.99 24.05 10.19
CA ASP A 320 -42.50 22.68 10.00
C ASP A 320 -43.58 21.87 9.26
N THR A 321 -43.17 21.07 8.28
CA THR A 321 -44.09 20.13 7.61
C THR A 321 -44.20 18.87 8.45
N VAL A 322 -45.42 18.48 8.81
CA VAL A 322 -45.69 17.31 9.66
C VAL A 322 -46.12 16.10 8.83
N LEU A 323 -46.97 16.31 7.83
CA LEU A 323 -47.50 15.26 6.96
C LEU A 323 -47.70 15.80 5.54
N GLN A 324 -47.41 14.97 4.54
CA GLN A 324 -47.74 15.23 3.14
C GLN A 324 -48.27 13.94 2.50
N ASP A 325 -49.46 13.98 1.90
CA ASP A 325 -50.10 12.80 1.29
C ASP A 325 -50.22 12.88 -0.25
N GLY A 326 -49.55 13.87 -0.84
CA GLY A 326 -49.57 14.17 -2.28
C GLY A 326 -50.70 15.10 -2.71
N VAL A 327 -51.71 15.36 -1.86
CA VAL A 327 -52.75 16.37 -2.08
C VAL A 327 -52.74 17.42 -0.99
N TRP A 328 -52.67 16.99 0.26
CA TRP A 328 -52.66 17.84 1.44
C TRP A 328 -51.27 17.91 2.06
N THR A 329 -50.92 19.10 2.54
CA THR A 329 -49.70 19.35 3.32
C THR A 329 -50.10 19.91 4.67
N ALA A 330 -49.84 19.16 5.75
CA ALA A 330 -50.08 19.58 7.12
C ALA A 330 -48.84 20.28 7.69
N LEU A 331 -49.01 21.54 8.07
CA LEU A 331 -47.96 22.44 8.53
C LEU A 331 -48.18 22.82 9.99
N ARG A 332 -47.13 22.88 10.80
CA ARG A 332 -47.18 23.46 12.16
C ARG A 332 -46.45 24.79 12.18
N LEU A 333 -47.14 25.82 12.67
CA LEU A 333 -46.61 27.18 12.78
C LEU A 333 -46.17 27.43 14.22
N TYR A 334 -44.92 27.86 14.40
CA TYR A 334 -44.31 28.15 15.70
C TYR A 334 -43.85 29.60 15.79
N ALA A 335 -43.94 30.19 16.99
CA ALA A 335 -43.20 31.39 17.36
C ALA A 335 -41.89 30.98 18.06
N MET A 336 -40.74 31.45 17.55
CA MET A 336 -39.44 31.19 18.15
C MET A 336 -39.09 32.34 19.09
N LEU A 337 -39.00 32.08 20.40
CA LEU A 337 -38.72 33.09 21.41
C LEU A 337 -37.23 33.11 21.81
N PRO A 338 -36.66 34.30 22.12
CA PRO A 338 -35.24 34.43 22.42
C PRO A 338 -34.85 33.95 23.83
N SER A 339 -35.77 33.90 24.80
CA SER A 339 -35.54 33.36 26.14
C SER A 339 -36.57 32.31 26.54
N ALA A 340 -36.15 31.31 27.31
CA ALA A 340 -37.03 30.31 27.91
C ALA A 340 -38.04 30.90 28.91
N GLY A 341 -37.83 32.14 29.37
CA GLY A 341 -38.75 32.86 30.24
C GLY A 341 -39.80 33.72 29.52
N ASP A 342 -39.68 33.90 28.19
CA ASP A 342 -40.62 34.67 27.39
C ASP A 342 -41.93 33.89 27.20
N ARG A 343 -43.05 34.58 26.98
CA ARG A 343 -44.37 33.92 26.84
C ARG A 343 -45.20 34.49 25.72
N VAL A 344 -45.77 33.63 24.88
CA VAL A 344 -46.87 34.03 23.99
C VAL A 344 -48.17 34.06 24.79
N LEU A 345 -48.89 35.17 24.71
CA LEU A 345 -50.16 35.37 25.42
C LEU A 345 -51.36 35.35 24.48
N ALA A 346 -51.23 35.92 23.29
CA ALA A 346 -52.31 36.03 22.34
C ALA A 346 -51.80 36.08 20.90
N VAL A 347 -52.65 35.64 19.98
CA VAL A 347 -52.52 35.90 18.54
C VAL A 347 -53.79 36.61 18.09
N GLY A 348 -53.62 37.74 17.41
CA GLY A 348 -54.66 38.72 17.15
C GLY A 348 -54.63 39.89 18.13
N GLY A 349 -55.38 40.94 17.83
CA GLY A 349 -55.47 42.14 18.68
C GLY A 349 -56.01 43.37 17.96
N GLU A 350 -56.02 44.52 18.63
CA GLU A 350 -56.41 45.81 18.03
C GLU A 350 -55.31 46.42 17.15
N GLY A 351 -55.67 46.99 16.00
CA GLY A 351 -54.79 47.87 15.21
C GLY A 351 -53.87 47.18 14.21
N ILE A 352 -53.45 45.93 14.45
CA ILE A 352 -52.62 45.13 13.54
C ILE A 352 -53.42 43.91 13.06
N PRO A 353 -53.70 43.77 11.75
CA PRO A 353 -54.46 42.64 11.26
C PRO A 353 -53.66 41.34 11.36
N THR A 354 -54.34 40.25 11.71
CA THR A 354 -53.81 38.89 11.54
C THR A 354 -54.46 38.25 10.33
N LEU A 355 -53.65 37.72 9.42
CA LEU A 355 -54.08 36.99 8.23
C LEU A 355 -53.31 35.67 8.17
N ILE A 356 -54.02 34.56 8.18
CA ILE A 356 -53.47 33.25 7.86
C ILE A 356 -54.23 32.76 6.65
N SER A 357 -53.51 32.51 5.56
CA SER A 357 -54.15 32.16 4.29
C SER A 357 -53.37 31.14 3.50
N THR A 358 -54.08 30.56 2.53
CA THR A 358 -53.53 29.65 1.54
C THR A 358 -54.01 30.04 0.15
N THR A 359 -53.29 29.63 -0.90
CA THR A 359 -53.79 29.74 -2.28
C THR A 359 -54.88 28.72 -2.60
N GLY A 360 -55.00 27.67 -1.79
CA GLY A 360 -56.01 26.61 -1.91
C GLY A 360 -57.12 26.77 -0.85
N THR A 361 -57.36 25.70 -0.09
CA THR A 361 -58.29 25.66 1.05
C THR A 361 -57.63 25.03 2.27
N PHE A 362 -58.14 25.34 3.46
CA PHE A 362 -57.76 24.61 4.67
C PHE A 362 -58.60 23.35 4.84
N TYR A 363 -57.95 22.23 5.15
CA TYR A 363 -58.62 20.99 5.49
C TYR A 363 -59.17 21.06 6.91
N GLN A 364 -60.43 20.67 7.09
CA GLN A 364 -61.10 20.62 8.38
C GLN A 364 -61.70 19.22 8.58
N GLY A 365 -61.24 18.57 9.65
CA GLY A 365 -61.60 17.22 10.04
C GLY A 365 -63.03 17.17 10.58
N PRO A 366 -63.85 16.14 10.26
CA PRO A 366 -65.24 16.07 10.70
C PRO A 366 -65.46 16.01 12.22
N ASN A 367 -64.43 15.64 12.98
CA ASN A 367 -64.45 15.54 14.45
C ASN A 367 -63.51 16.55 15.12
N GLY A 368 -62.95 17.47 14.32
CA GLY A 368 -62.07 18.54 14.74
C GLY A 368 -62.80 19.77 15.22
N GLY A 369 -62.03 20.83 15.46
CA GLY A 369 -62.55 22.15 15.73
C GLY A 369 -61.46 23.20 15.66
N ALA A 370 -61.83 24.47 15.71
CA ALA A 370 -60.93 25.56 15.35
C ALA A 370 -59.75 25.72 16.31
N THR A 371 -59.77 25.05 17.47
CA THR A 371 -58.70 25.08 18.46
C THR A 371 -58.25 23.70 18.90
N ALA A 372 -57.03 23.63 19.42
CA ALA A 372 -56.50 22.44 20.08
C ALA A 372 -57.42 21.87 21.18
N ALA A 373 -58.26 22.70 21.80
CA ALA A 373 -59.20 22.27 22.85
C ALA A 373 -60.23 21.25 22.37
N GLU A 374 -60.56 21.28 21.09
CA GLU A 374 -61.51 20.40 20.43
C GLU A 374 -60.81 19.28 19.65
N ASN A 375 -59.48 19.40 19.51
CA ASN A 375 -58.68 18.47 18.72
C ASN A 375 -57.75 17.60 19.57
N ASN A 376 -58.30 16.50 20.12
CA ASN A 376 -57.52 15.58 20.94
C ASN A 376 -56.79 14.53 20.08
N LEU A 377 -55.48 14.76 19.83
CA LEU A 377 -54.63 13.86 19.04
C LEU A 377 -54.57 12.41 19.56
N ASN A 378 -54.94 12.18 20.83
CA ASN A 378 -54.86 10.87 21.48
C ASN A 378 -56.15 10.04 21.35
N GLU A 379 -57.20 10.54 20.68
CA GLU A 379 -58.44 9.80 20.46
C GLU A 379 -58.39 8.96 19.17
N PRO A 380 -58.95 7.73 19.15
CA PRO A 380 -58.89 6.83 17.99
C PRO A 380 -59.57 7.34 16.69
N LEU A 381 -60.35 8.43 16.79
CA LEU A 381 -61.09 9.05 15.68
C LEU A 381 -60.50 10.41 15.29
N HIS A 382 -59.31 10.74 15.81
CA HIS A 382 -58.61 11.97 15.49
C HIS A 382 -58.09 11.94 14.05
N ASP A 383 -58.31 13.04 13.34
CA ASP A 383 -57.82 13.25 12.00
C ASP A 383 -56.53 14.08 12.07
N PRO A 384 -55.35 13.48 11.80
CA PRO A 384 -54.07 14.18 11.92
C PRO A 384 -53.91 15.32 10.91
N LEU A 385 -54.79 15.40 9.91
CA LEU A 385 -54.83 16.47 8.92
C LEU A 385 -55.72 17.65 9.34
N ASP A 386 -56.45 17.57 10.44
CA ASP A 386 -57.32 18.66 10.89
C ASP A 386 -56.54 19.97 11.15
N SER A 387 -57.14 21.12 10.82
CA SER A 387 -56.51 22.44 10.96
C SER A 387 -57.08 23.21 12.14
N TRP A 388 -56.21 23.73 13.01
CA TRP A 388 -56.61 24.31 14.30
C TRP A 388 -55.56 25.30 14.82
N VAL A 389 -56.00 26.25 15.64
CA VAL A 389 -55.11 27.23 16.29
C VAL A 389 -54.84 26.89 17.76
N THR A 390 -53.71 27.34 18.28
CA THR A 390 -53.30 27.08 19.66
C THR A 390 -52.33 28.13 20.21
N ILE A 391 -51.97 27.96 21.48
CA ILE A 391 -50.77 28.54 22.09
C ILE A 391 -50.11 27.42 22.90
N GLY A 392 -49.07 26.82 22.34
CA GLY A 392 -48.22 25.79 22.95
C GLY A 392 -48.91 24.52 23.42
N LEU A 393 -50.05 24.15 22.81
CA LEU A 393 -50.71 22.87 23.08
C LEU A 393 -50.89 22.07 21.79
N ASP A 394 -50.55 20.79 21.84
CA ASP A 394 -50.85 19.81 20.79
C ASP A 394 -52.29 19.30 20.81
N GLY A 395 -53.08 19.62 21.84
CA GLY A 395 -54.47 19.18 22.00
C GLY A 395 -55.10 19.87 23.22
N PRO A 396 -56.15 19.28 23.84
CA PRO A 396 -56.78 19.90 25.00
C PRO A 396 -55.80 19.99 26.17
N ALA A 397 -55.84 21.10 26.91
CA ALA A 397 -55.05 21.30 28.12
C ALA A 397 -55.27 20.15 29.11
N THR A 398 -54.19 19.47 29.50
CA THR A 398 -54.24 18.31 30.41
C THR A 398 -53.54 18.58 31.75
N GLY A 399 -52.60 19.53 31.76
CA GLY A 399 -51.87 19.97 32.95
C GLY A 399 -52.66 20.94 33.82
N GLY A 400 -52.47 20.88 35.15
CA GLY A 400 -53.14 21.77 36.10
C GLY A 400 -52.73 23.25 36.04
N SER A 401 -51.83 23.62 35.13
CA SER A 401 -51.41 25.00 34.88
C SER A 401 -51.41 25.34 33.38
N GLU A 402 -51.94 24.44 32.55
CA GLU A 402 -52.19 24.68 31.13
C GLU A 402 -53.60 25.25 30.96
N GLU A 403 -53.78 26.06 29.92
CA GLU A 403 -55.07 26.64 29.56
C GLU A 403 -55.36 26.43 28.08
N ASN A 404 -56.58 25.99 27.76
CA ASN A 404 -57.06 25.96 26.39
C ASN A 404 -57.11 27.38 25.82
N PRO A 405 -56.84 27.58 24.52
CA PRO A 405 -57.00 28.87 23.89
C PRO A 405 -58.44 29.37 24.02
N GLU A 406 -58.61 30.58 24.53
CA GLU A 406 -59.91 31.26 24.60
C GLU A 406 -60.01 32.32 23.51
N PHE A 407 -61.13 32.36 22.80
CA PHE A 407 -61.39 33.42 21.84
C PHE A 407 -61.73 34.74 22.53
N PHE A 408 -61.33 35.85 21.91
CA PHE A 408 -61.77 37.18 22.29
C PHE A 408 -62.34 37.96 21.09
N GLY A 409 -63.33 38.80 21.39
CA GLY A 409 -64.13 39.56 20.44
C GLY A 409 -65.02 38.68 19.53
N ASN A 410 -65.20 39.04 18.26
CA ASN A 410 -66.00 38.30 17.28
C ASN A 410 -65.32 37.00 16.83
N GLU A 411 -65.99 35.88 17.08
CA GLU A 411 -65.58 34.53 16.73
C GLU A 411 -65.98 34.11 15.30
N PHE A 412 -66.56 35.00 14.48
CA PHE A 412 -67.04 34.63 13.15
C PHE A 412 -65.94 34.06 12.22
N TRP A 413 -64.69 34.44 12.44
CA TRP A 413 -63.54 33.90 11.70
C TRP A 413 -63.35 32.40 11.94
N SER A 414 -63.60 31.90 13.15
CA SER A 414 -63.40 30.48 13.46
C SER A 414 -64.42 29.63 12.70
N LEU A 415 -65.66 30.09 12.59
CA LEU A 415 -66.68 29.43 11.78
C LEU A 415 -66.30 29.36 10.29
N LEU A 416 -65.71 30.42 9.73
CA LEU A 416 -65.26 30.41 8.33
C LEU A 416 -64.07 29.46 8.15
N PHE A 417 -63.14 29.47 9.10
CA PHE A 417 -61.99 28.57 9.11
C PHE A 417 -62.41 27.10 9.16
N GLU A 418 -63.45 26.75 9.93
CA GLU A 418 -64.09 25.42 9.94
C GLU A 418 -64.72 25.02 8.59
N PHE A 419 -64.97 25.98 7.70
CA PHE A 419 -65.40 25.73 6.31
C PHE A 419 -64.23 25.71 5.32
N GLY A 420 -62.99 25.77 5.80
CA GLY A 420 -61.77 25.74 4.99
C GLY A 420 -61.34 27.09 4.43
N GLU A 421 -61.91 28.19 4.92
CA GLU A 421 -61.57 29.56 4.51
C GLU A 421 -60.38 30.12 5.31
N ASP A 422 -59.79 31.20 4.81
CA ASP A 422 -58.70 31.93 5.46
C ASP A 422 -59.11 32.54 6.81
N ILE A 423 -58.16 32.62 7.74
CA ILE A 423 -58.34 33.36 9.00
C ILE A 423 -57.96 34.82 8.76
N PHE A 424 -58.94 35.71 8.86
CA PHE A 424 -58.71 37.15 8.78
C PHE A 424 -59.28 37.89 10.00
N LEU A 425 -58.39 38.35 10.87
CA LEU A 425 -58.71 39.16 12.04
C LEU A 425 -58.45 40.63 11.72
N SER A 426 -59.52 41.40 11.53
CA SER A 426 -59.43 42.81 11.09
C SER A 426 -58.97 43.76 12.21
N SER A 427 -58.24 44.81 11.84
CA SER A 427 -57.62 45.81 12.73
C SER A 427 -58.56 46.78 13.46
N SER A 428 -59.89 46.66 13.32
CA SER A 428 -60.85 47.64 13.87
C SER A 428 -61.51 47.24 15.19
N GLN A 429 -61.29 46.00 15.64
CA GLN A 429 -61.82 45.42 16.87
C GLN A 429 -60.82 44.38 17.38
N ASP A 430 -60.78 44.19 18.69
CA ASP A 430 -59.89 43.24 19.36
C ASP A 430 -60.40 41.80 19.13
N HIS A 431 -59.72 41.06 18.25
CA HIS A 431 -60.10 39.71 17.83
C HIS A 431 -58.90 38.77 17.84
N GLY A 432 -59.11 37.54 18.29
CA GLY A 432 -58.07 36.52 18.28
C GLY A 432 -58.31 35.41 19.28
N TRP A 433 -57.24 34.71 19.63
CA TRP A 433 -57.21 33.71 20.69
C TRP A 433 -56.08 33.99 21.67
N GLN A 434 -56.29 33.66 22.94
CA GLN A 434 -55.38 33.99 24.02
C GLN A 434 -55.34 32.91 25.11
N VAL A 435 -54.31 32.98 25.94
CA VAL A 435 -54.17 32.25 27.21
C VAL A 435 -53.77 33.22 28.31
N SER A 436 -54.00 32.89 29.57
CA SER A 436 -53.59 33.76 30.67
C SER A 436 -52.06 33.84 30.78
N ALA A 437 -51.54 34.93 31.34
CA ALA A 437 -50.12 35.09 31.60
C ALA A 437 -49.54 34.05 32.59
N LEU A 438 -50.39 33.26 33.25
CA LEU A 438 -49.98 32.18 34.16
C LEU A 438 -49.96 30.81 33.48
N ALA A 439 -50.54 30.68 32.29
CA ALA A 439 -50.60 29.43 31.53
C ALA A 439 -49.18 28.96 31.19
N THR A 440 -48.86 27.70 31.49
CA THR A 440 -47.53 27.14 31.23
C THR A 440 -47.30 26.87 29.76
N ASN A 441 -48.36 26.59 28.98
CA ASN A 441 -48.31 26.42 27.53
C ASN A 441 -48.04 27.72 26.75
N GLY A 442 -48.00 28.88 27.40
CA GLY A 442 -47.47 30.10 26.78
C GLY A 442 -45.94 30.18 26.75
N LEU A 443 -45.24 29.35 27.53
CA LEU A 443 -43.77 29.30 27.56
C LEU A 443 -43.23 28.47 26.38
N PRO A 444 -42.02 28.79 25.88
CA PRO A 444 -41.40 28.02 24.83
C PRO A 444 -40.90 26.67 25.33
N GLU A 445 -40.86 25.70 24.42
CA GLU A 445 -40.19 24.43 24.62
C GLU A 445 -38.67 24.59 24.69
N ALA A 446 -37.94 23.48 24.87
CA ALA A 446 -36.49 23.48 25.02
C ALA A 446 -35.74 24.06 23.79
N ASP A 447 -36.36 23.98 22.60
CA ASP A 447 -35.84 24.54 21.35
C ASP A 447 -36.19 26.03 21.15
N GLY A 448 -36.90 26.64 22.11
CA GLY A 448 -37.35 28.03 22.04
C GLY A 448 -38.69 28.22 21.33
N SER A 449 -39.37 27.15 20.89
CA SER A 449 -40.60 27.25 20.10
C SER A 449 -41.87 27.28 20.95
N VAL A 450 -42.89 28.03 20.50
CA VAL A 450 -44.28 27.95 20.99
C VAL A 450 -45.18 27.67 19.80
N LEU A 451 -45.90 26.55 19.81
CA LEU A 451 -46.85 26.20 18.75
C LEU A 451 -48.00 27.22 18.69
N LEU A 452 -48.34 27.71 17.49
CA LEU A 452 -49.44 28.65 17.26
C LEU A 452 -50.62 28.01 16.50
N GLY A 453 -50.39 26.88 15.83
CA GLY A 453 -51.45 26.10 15.18
C GLY A 453 -50.91 25.08 14.21
N GLN A 454 -51.81 24.21 13.76
CA GLN A 454 -51.62 23.31 12.63
C GLN A 454 -52.54 23.72 11.48
N PHE A 455 -51.98 23.79 10.27
CA PHE A 455 -52.67 24.24 9.07
C PHE A 455 -52.41 23.26 7.95
N THR A 456 -53.47 22.58 7.53
CA THR A 456 -53.38 21.61 6.43
C THR A 456 -54.01 22.22 5.19
N THR A 457 -53.27 22.24 4.08
CA THR A 457 -53.75 22.86 2.84
C THR A 457 -53.28 22.15 1.59
N ASP A 458 -54.03 22.29 0.51
CA ASP A 458 -53.71 21.86 -0.86
C ASP A 458 -53.04 22.98 -1.69
N GLY A 459 -52.68 24.11 -1.05
CA GLY A 459 -52.01 25.25 -1.65
C GLY A 459 -50.77 25.71 -0.88
N THR A 460 -50.31 26.93 -1.15
CA THR A 460 -49.14 27.52 -0.47
C THR A 460 -49.57 28.33 0.73
N PHE A 461 -49.00 28.04 1.90
CA PHE A 461 -49.31 28.71 3.16
C PHE A 461 -48.59 30.05 3.33
N GLN A 462 -49.31 31.06 3.82
CA GLN A 462 -48.75 32.34 4.23
C GLN A 462 -49.42 32.84 5.51
N ALA A 463 -48.66 33.59 6.31
CA ALA A 463 -49.16 34.16 7.55
C ALA A 463 -48.62 35.57 7.79
N GLN A 464 -49.48 36.42 8.33
CA GLN A 464 -49.14 37.67 8.98
C GLN A 464 -49.83 37.64 10.34
N LEU A 465 -49.06 37.57 11.40
CA LEU A 465 -49.56 37.41 12.76
C LEU A 465 -49.27 38.66 13.57
N HIS A 466 -50.30 39.11 14.27
CA HIS A 466 -50.15 39.98 15.42
C HIS A 466 -49.98 39.08 16.65
N VAL A 467 -48.80 39.05 17.26
CA VAL A 467 -48.51 38.17 18.41
C VAL A 467 -48.17 39.01 19.63
N GLN A 468 -48.84 38.76 20.75
CA GLN A 468 -48.53 39.40 22.02
C GLN A 468 -47.58 38.54 22.83
N VAL A 469 -46.39 39.06 23.10
CA VAL A 469 -45.34 38.37 23.85
C VAL A 469 -45.02 39.12 25.15
N LEU A 470 -45.05 38.42 26.27
CA LEU A 470 -44.53 38.92 27.54
C LEU A 470 -43.08 38.44 27.71
N PHE A 471 -42.13 39.33 27.42
CA PHE A 471 -40.71 39.05 27.60
C PHE A 471 -40.34 38.90 29.08
N GLU A 472 -39.36 38.06 29.37
CA GLU A 472 -38.88 37.80 30.72
C GLU A 472 -38.45 39.11 31.42
N GLY A 473 -39.06 39.39 32.57
CA GLY A 473 -38.79 40.60 33.34
C GLY A 473 -39.51 41.87 32.86
N ALA A 474 -40.32 41.79 31.80
CA ALA A 474 -41.21 42.87 31.41
C ALA A 474 -42.50 42.89 32.26
N GLU A 475 -43.04 44.08 32.51
CA GLU A 475 -44.29 44.29 33.27
C GLU A 475 -45.55 44.23 32.39
N LEU A 476 -45.39 44.41 31.08
CA LEU A 476 -46.47 44.45 30.09
C LEU A 476 -46.07 43.65 28.85
N PRO A 477 -47.04 43.01 28.16
CA PRO A 477 -46.77 42.37 26.89
C PRO A 477 -46.41 43.38 25.81
N THR A 478 -45.68 42.91 24.81
CA THR A 478 -45.29 43.63 23.60
C THR A 478 -46.03 43.04 22.41
N ASP A 479 -46.66 43.91 21.63
CA ASP A 479 -47.31 43.57 20.36
C ASP A 479 -46.25 43.45 19.25
N LEU A 480 -46.21 42.29 18.59
CA LEU A 480 -45.26 41.99 17.51
C LEU A 480 -46.00 41.75 16.19
N LEU A 481 -45.44 42.24 15.08
CA LEU A 481 -45.93 41.92 13.73
C LEU A 481 -44.96 40.95 13.06
N LEU A 482 -45.38 39.70 12.95
CA LEU A 482 -44.59 38.63 12.35
C LEU A 482 -45.21 38.22 11.02
N THR A 483 -44.40 38.05 9.98
CA THR A 483 -44.85 37.58 8.67
C THR A 483 -44.09 36.34 8.28
N TYR A 484 -44.79 35.40 7.67
CA TYR A 484 -44.25 34.22 7.04
C TYR A 484 -44.82 34.17 5.62
N VAL A 485 -43.92 34.13 4.64
CA VAL A 485 -44.30 33.90 3.24
C VAL A 485 -43.52 32.67 2.81
N ALA A 486 -44.23 31.60 2.44
CA ALA A 486 -43.60 30.46 1.79
C ALA A 486 -43.00 30.94 0.45
N PRO A 487 -41.73 30.65 0.13
CA PRO A 487 -41.19 30.92 -1.19
C PRO A 487 -41.99 30.15 -2.24
N HIS A 488 -42.18 30.76 -3.40
CA HIS A 488 -42.59 30.02 -4.58
C HIS A 488 -41.43 29.11 -4.98
N CYS A 489 -41.66 27.82 -4.85
CA CYS A 489 -40.68 26.78 -5.10
C CYS A 489 -41.06 25.94 -6.30
N GLY A 490 -40.08 25.67 -7.14
CA GLY A 490 -40.21 24.85 -8.33
C GLY A 490 -38.89 24.78 -9.07
N CYS A 491 -38.85 24.02 -10.17
CA CYS A 491 -37.63 23.94 -10.96
C CYS A 491 -37.33 25.28 -11.65
N LEU A 492 -36.13 25.83 -11.42
CA LEU A 492 -35.66 27.07 -12.05
C LEU A 492 -34.97 26.85 -13.40
N ASP A 493 -34.75 25.60 -13.80
CA ASP A 493 -34.13 25.26 -15.07
C ASP A 493 -35.17 25.30 -16.20
N VAL A 494 -35.00 26.25 -17.12
CA VAL A 494 -35.90 26.46 -18.27
C VAL A 494 -35.96 25.27 -19.22
N ASP A 495 -34.96 24.39 -19.20
CA ASP A 495 -34.90 23.20 -20.05
C ASP A 495 -35.57 21.97 -19.39
N ALA A 496 -36.03 22.09 -18.14
CA ALA A 496 -36.75 21.03 -17.44
C ALA A 496 -38.25 21.02 -17.76
N CYS A 497 -38.84 19.83 -17.72
CA CYS A 497 -40.25 19.56 -17.97
C CYS A 497 -41.19 20.08 -16.89
N ASN A 498 -40.71 20.24 -15.66
CA ASN A 498 -41.44 20.85 -14.55
C ASN A 498 -40.92 22.24 -14.20
N TYR A 499 -40.29 22.94 -15.17
CA TYR A 499 -39.90 24.34 -15.01
C TYR A 499 -41.09 25.20 -14.52
N ASP A 500 -40.87 25.93 -13.44
CA ASP A 500 -41.84 26.88 -12.89
C ASP A 500 -41.29 28.32 -13.03
N SER A 501 -41.97 29.13 -13.84
CA SER A 501 -41.57 30.52 -14.08
C SER A 501 -41.87 31.46 -12.92
N GLU A 502 -42.72 31.05 -11.99
CA GLU A 502 -43.05 31.82 -10.79
C GLU A 502 -42.21 31.38 -9.58
N ALA A 503 -41.43 30.31 -9.70
CA ALA A 503 -40.49 29.90 -8.66
C ALA A 503 -39.38 30.95 -8.48
N GLU A 504 -39.16 31.36 -7.24
CA GLU A 504 -38.04 32.24 -6.85
C GLU A 504 -36.85 31.44 -6.33
N VAL A 505 -37.11 30.22 -5.86
CA VAL A 505 -36.15 29.32 -5.26
C VAL A 505 -36.32 27.94 -5.89
N SER A 506 -35.20 27.27 -6.21
CA SER A 506 -35.25 25.90 -6.71
C SER A 506 -35.60 24.95 -5.58
N ASP A 507 -36.58 24.08 -5.81
CA ASP A 507 -36.92 22.96 -4.94
C ASP A 507 -35.93 21.78 -5.02
N GLY A 508 -34.85 21.92 -5.81
CA GLY A 508 -33.87 20.87 -6.07
C GLY A 508 -34.36 19.77 -7.01
N PHE A 509 -35.61 19.84 -7.48
CA PHE A 509 -36.24 18.79 -8.28
C PHE A 509 -36.57 19.28 -9.68
N CYS A 510 -35.66 19.04 -10.63
CA CYS A 510 -35.89 19.28 -12.05
C CYS A 510 -36.07 17.95 -12.80
N VAL A 511 -37.25 17.76 -13.38
CA VAL A 511 -37.58 16.61 -14.22
C VAL A 511 -37.19 16.95 -15.65
N TYR A 512 -36.27 16.19 -16.22
CA TYR A 512 -35.89 16.33 -17.63
C TYR A 512 -36.56 15.24 -18.47
N ALA A 513 -36.78 15.55 -19.74
CA ALA A 513 -37.25 14.55 -20.68
C ALA A 513 -36.17 13.48 -20.87
N GLN A 514 -36.60 12.23 -21.08
CA GLN A 514 -35.70 11.16 -21.45
C GLN A 514 -35.07 11.45 -22.82
N GLU A 515 -33.81 11.05 -23.02
CA GLU A 515 -33.14 11.22 -24.32
C GLU A 515 -33.98 10.60 -25.46
N GLY A 516 -34.33 11.41 -26.47
CA GLY A 516 -35.20 11.01 -27.57
C GLY A 516 -36.70 11.16 -27.33
N PHE A 517 -37.11 11.70 -26.19
CA PHE A 517 -38.52 11.93 -25.83
C PHE A 517 -38.75 13.38 -25.42
N ASP A 518 -39.98 13.84 -25.56
CA ASP A 518 -40.43 15.12 -25.01
C ASP A 518 -40.92 14.96 -23.56
N CYS A 519 -41.30 16.08 -22.95
CA CYS A 519 -41.78 16.13 -21.57
C CYS A 519 -43.12 15.41 -21.32
N LEU A 520 -43.84 15.03 -22.37
CA LEU A 520 -45.05 14.23 -22.28
C LEU A 520 -44.74 12.73 -22.42
N GLY A 521 -43.47 12.36 -22.51
CA GLY A 521 -43.02 11.00 -22.79
C GLY A 521 -43.34 10.54 -24.20
N MET A 522 -43.65 11.47 -25.11
CA MET A 522 -43.81 11.15 -26.52
C MET A 522 -42.44 11.16 -27.18
N CYS A 523 -42.18 10.17 -28.04
CA CYS A 523 -40.89 10.14 -28.69
C CYS A 523 -40.77 11.23 -29.74
N ILE A 524 -39.56 11.77 -29.85
CA ILE A 524 -39.18 12.74 -30.85
C ILE A 524 -38.94 11.96 -32.14
N ASP A 525 -39.80 12.20 -33.12
CA ASP A 525 -39.70 11.71 -34.49
C ASP A 525 -39.52 12.94 -35.38
N ALA A 526 -38.27 13.33 -35.61
CA ALA A 526 -37.94 14.56 -36.31
C ALA A 526 -38.31 14.52 -37.80
N ASN A 527 -38.47 13.32 -38.37
CA ASN A 527 -38.72 13.12 -39.80
C ASN A 527 -40.14 12.58 -40.11
N GLU A 528 -40.98 12.42 -39.09
CA GLU A 528 -42.37 11.98 -39.13
C GLU A 528 -42.58 10.59 -39.78
N ASN A 529 -41.59 9.68 -39.69
CA ASN A 529 -41.69 8.34 -40.28
C ASN A 529 -42.39 7.30 -39.38
N GLY A 530 -42.74 7.68 -38.14
CA GLY A 530 -43.40 6.82 -37.15
C GLY A 530 -42.45 5.94 -36.34
N LEU A 531 -41.15 6.16 -36.44
CA LEU A 531 -40.10 5.62 -35.57
C LEU A 531 -39.52 6.76 -34.75
N CYS A 532 -39.14 6.47 -33.51
CA CYS A 532 -38.49 7.44 -32.66
C CYS A 532 -37.04 7.63 -33.11
N ASP A 533 -36.51 8.86 -33.11
CA ASP A 533 -35.14 9.16 -33.58
C ASP A 533 -34.08 8.28 -32.86
N VAL A 534 -34.31 7.94 -31.58
CA VAL A 534 -33.43 7.05 -30.79
C VAL A 534 -33.53 5.57 -31.17
N GLU A 535 -34.60 5.19 -31.85
CA GLU A 535 -34.80 3.85 -32.42
C GLU A 535 -34.33 3.80 -33.88
N GLU A 536 -33.91 4.92 -34.48
CA GLU A 536 -33.35 4.95 -35.82
C GLU A 536 -31.93 4.39 -35.82
N ILE A 537 -31.74 3.30 -36.56
CA ILE A 537 -30.45 2.68 -36.81
C ILE A 537 -30.05 3.10 -38.23
N PRO A 538 -29.14 4.08 -38.37
CA PRO A 538 -28.66 4.53 -39.67
C PRO A 538 -27.76 3.47 -40.30
N GLY A 539 -28.00 3.16 -41.56
CA GLY A 539 -27.18 2.25 -42.34
C GLY A 539 -27.84 1.90 -43.67
N CYS A 540 -27.16 1.13 -44.52
CA CYS A 540 -27.74 0.79 -45.80
C CYS A 540 -28.92 -0.19 -45.66
N THR A 541 -30.13 0.28 -45.96
CA THR A 541 -31.36 -0.54 -45.87
C THR A 541 -31.67 -1.35 -47.14
N HIS A 542 -30.85 -1.21 -48.18
CA HIS A 542 -31.07 -1.84 -49.48
C HIS A 542 -30.48 -3.26 -49.56
N PRO A 543 -31.28 -4.34 -49.65
CA PRO A 543 -30.78 -5.73 -49.56
C PRO A 543 -29.84 -6.17 -50.69
N TRP A 544 -29.74 -5.38 -51.75
CA TRP A 544 -28.89 -5.62 -52.92
C TRP A 544 -27.57 -4.85 -52.86
N ALA A 545 -27.39 -3.98 -51.86
CA ALA A 545 -26.12 -3.32 -51.60
C ALA A 545 -25.16 -4.26 -50.87
N ILE A 546 -23.87 -4.06 -51.10
CA ILE A 546 -22.78 -4.88 -50.54
C ILE A 546 -22.65 -4.68 -49.03
N ASN A 547 -22.92 -3.47 -48.54
CA ASN A 547 -22.91 -3.11 -47.13
C ASN A 547 -24.31 -3.04 -46.52
N PHE A 548 -25.28 -3.79 -47.07
CA PHE A 548 -26.60 -3.92 -46.47
C PHE A 548 -26.51 -4.26 -44.98
N ASP A 549 -27.19 -3.47 -44.16
CA ASP A 549 -27.35 -3.71 -42.74
C ASP A 549 -28.80 -4.13 -42.46
N GLY A 550 -28.97 -5.37 -41.98
CA GLY A 550 -30.29 -5.93 -41.68
C GLY A 550 -30.95 -5.33 -40.43
N GLU A 551 -30.19 -4.64 -39.59
CA GLU A 551 -30.69 -3.92 -38.42
C GLU A 551 -30.97 -2.45 -38.73
N ALA A 552 -30.48 -1.91 -39.85
CA ALA A 552 -30.77 -0.54 -40.25
C ALA A 552 -32.23 -0.37 -40.65
N ASN A 553 -32.87 0.67 -40.11
CA ASN A 553 -34.24 1.07 -40.43
C ASN A 553 -34.32 2.47 -41.06
N MET A 554 -33.17 3.17 -41.15
CA MET A 554 -33.01 4.47 -41.80
C MET A 554 -31.84 4.39 -42.78
N ASP A 555 -32.08 4.67 -44.07
CA ASP A 555 -30.99 4.72 -45.06
C ASP A 555 -30.18 6.00 -44.89
N ASP A 556 -28.91 5.86 -44.51
CA ASP A 556 -27.96 6.96 -44.35
C ASP A 556 -27.24 7.34 -45.66
N GLY A 557 -27.59 6.68 -46.77
CA GLY A 557 -26.95 6.87 -48.07
C GLY A 557 -25.59 6.18 -48.19
N SER A 558 -25.21 5.33 -47.22
CA SER A 558 -23.96 4.57 -47.26
C SER A 558 -23.98 3.40 -48.25
N CYS A 559 -25.11 3.10 -48.89
CA CYS A 559 -25.26 1.93 -49.76
C CYS A 559 -24.20 1.82 -50.87
N LEU A 560 -23.47 0.71 -50.84
CA LEU A 560 -22.43 0.33 -51.77
C LEU A 560 -22.99 -0.60 -52.84
N VAL A 561 -23.05 -0.12 -54.06
CA VAL A 561 -23.69 -0.80 -55.18
C VAL A 561 -22.66 -0.94 -56.29
N GLU A 562 -22.40 -2.18 -56.70
CA GLU A 562 -21.55 -2.49 -57.84
C GLU A 562 -22.32 -2.30 -59.15
N GLY A 563 -21.70 -1.59 -60.10
CA GLY A 563 -22.21 -1.41 -61.46
C GLY A 563 -21.38 -0.38 -62.20
N CYS A 564 -21.72 -0.08 -63.45
CA CYS A 564 -20.95 0.91 -64.21
C CYS A 564 -21.25 2.35 -63.73
N THR A 565 -20.24 3.05 -63.19
CA THR A 565 -20.42 4.42 -62.66
C THR A 565 -20.24 5.52 -63.71
N TYR A 566 -19.84 5.16 -64.94
CA TYR A 566 -19.54 6.12 -66.00
C TYR A 566 -20.81 6.49 -66.76
N THR A 567 -21.26 7.74 -66.65
CA THR A 567 -22.48 8.25 -67.32
C THR A 567 -22.46 8.15 -68.85
N THR A 568 -21.27 7.96 -69.43
CA THR A 568 -21.04 7.79 -70.87
C THR A 568 -21.08 6.34 -71.33
N ALA A 569 -21.16 5.36 -70.42
CA ALA A 569 -21.33 3.97 -70.77
C ALA A 569 -22.79 3.65 -71.12
N VAL A 570 -22.99 2.73 -72.05
CA VAL A 570 -24.30 2.23 -72.49
C VAL A 570 -25.04 1.51 -71.38
N ASN A 571 -24.30 0.84 -70.50
CA ASN A 571 -24.83 0.16 -69.31
C ASN A 571 -24.55 0.95 -68.02
N PHE A 572 -24.43 2.29 -68.09
CA PHE A 572 -24.36 3.12 -66.90
C PHE A 572 -25.49 2.78 -65.91
N ASP A 573 -25.12 2.50 -64.67
CA ASP A 573 -26.06 2.27 -63.59
C ASP A 573 -26.11 3.51 -62.67
N PRO A 574 -27.22 4.28 -62.67
CA PRO A 574 -27.36 5.46 -61.82
C PRO A 574 -27.46 5.12 -60.32
N GLN A 575 -27.53 3.84 -59.93
CA GLN A 575 -27.48 3.40 -58.55
C GLN A 575 -26.09 2.91 -58.14
N ALA A 576 -25.17 2.70 -59.08
CA ALA A 576 -23.81 2.24 -58.77
C ALA A 576 -23.01 3.32 -58.05
N THR A 577 -22.48 2.96 -56.88
CA THR A 577 -21.54 3.76 -56.10
C THR A 577 -20.11 3.21 -56.18
N ILE A 578 -19.95 1.99 -56.70
CA ILE A 578 -18.67 1.32 -56.95
C ILE A 578 -18.65 0.80 -58.40
N ASP A 579 -17.60 1.16 -59.14
CA ASP A 579 -17.38 0.63 -60.49
C ASP A 579 -16.98 -0.84 -60.46
N ASP A 580 -17.80 -1.71 -61.02
CA ASP A 580 -17.57 -3.16 -61.10
C ASP A 580 -16.80 -3.57 -62.37
N GLN A 581 -16.30 -2.59 -63.13
CA GLN A 581 -15.65 -2.76 -64.43
C GLN A 581 -16.53 -3.40 -65.51
N SER A 582 -17.86 -3.44 -65.31
CA SER A 582 -18.79 -3.95 -66.32
C SER A 582 -19.08 -2.95 -67.44
N CYS A 583 -18.58 -1.71 -67.37
CA CYS A 583 -18.88 -0.65 -68.33
C CYS A 583 -18.66 -1.04 -69.80
N VAL A 584 -19.71 -0.88 -70.60
CA VAL A 584 -19.74 -1.06 -72.04
C VAL A 584 -19.92 0.32 -72.65
N PHE A 585 -18.91 0.79 -73.37
CA PHE A 585 -19.00 2.02 -74.15
C PHE A 585 -19.38 1.65 -75.57
N ASP A 586 -20.43 2.25 -76.12
CA ASP A 586 -20.80 2.03 -77.51
C ASP A 586 -19.68 2.60 -78.36
N SER A 587 -19.02 1.75 -79.14
CA SER A 587 -18.03 2.19 -80.12
C SER A 587 -18.69 2.69 -81.42
N GLU A 588 -19.97 3.07 -81.38
CA GLU A 588 -20.75 3.46 -82.56
C GLU A 588 -20.87 4.98 -82.79
N GLU A 589 -20.23 5.82 -81.97
CA GLU A 589 -19.88 7.17 -82.40
C GLU A 589 -18.41 7.21 -82.88
N GLU A 590 -18.24 7.26 -84.20
CA GLU A 590 -17.05 7.81 -84.84
C GLU A 590 -16.66 9.10 -84.12
N GLY A 591 -15.49 9.14 -83.47
CA GLY A 591 -14.86 10.45 -83.24
C GLY A 591 -13.89 10.66 -82.09
N ASP A 592 -13.47 9.68 -81.29
CA ASP A 592 -12.32 9.91 -80.40
C ASP A 592 -11.63 8.61 -79.91
N CYS A 593 -11.24 7.73 -80.84
CA CYS A 593 -9.98 7.01 -80.59
C CYS A 593 -8.85 8.03 -80.83
N PRO A 594 -7.79 8.11 -80.01
CA PRO A 594 -6.72 9.09 -80.16
C PRO A 594 -5.81 8.71 -81.34
N ASP A 595 -6.42 8.71 -82.51
CA ASP A 595 -5.84 8.68 -83.83
C ASP A 595 -5.39 10.11 -84.13
N LEU A 596 -4.14 10.38 -83.74
CA LEU A 596 -3.55 11.70 -83.76
C LEU A 596 -3.10 12.10 -85.17
N ASP A 597 -2.95 11.14 -86.08
CA ASP A 597 -2.68 11.40 -87.50
C ASP A 597 -3.89 11.31 -88.44
N GLY A 598 -5.04 10.85 -87.93
CA GLY A 598 -6.33 10.85 -88.63
C GLY A 598 -6.45 9.73 -89.67
N ASP A 599 -5.74 8.61 -89.50
CA ASP A 599 -5.74 7.47 -90.44
C ASP A 599 -6.79 6.39 -90.14
N ALA A 600 -7.64 6.64 -89.15
CA ALA A 600 -8.69 5.79 -88.60
C ALA A 600 -8.18 4.50 -87.93
N ALA A 601 -6.91 4.46 -87.51
CA ALA A 601 -6.36 3.41 -86.65
C ALA A 601 -5.59 4.02 -85.47
N VAL A 602 -5.59 3.34 -84.31
CA VAL A 602 -4.67 3.67 -83.22
C VAL A 602 -3.47 2.73 -83.31
N ALA A 603 -2.35 3.24 -83.84
CA ALA A 603 -1.15 2.48 -84.09
C ALA A 603 0.08 3.09 -83.41
N THR A 604 1.25 2.46 -83.61
CA THR A 604 2.52 3.01 -83.12
C THR A 604 2.81 4.41 -83.65
N SER A 605 2.24 4.82 -84.78
CA SER A 605 2.35 6.18 -85.33
C SER A 605 1.71 7.21 -84.41
N ASP A 606 0.49 6.97 -83.95
CA ASP A 606 -0.25 7.86 -83.03
C ASP A 606 0.45 8.00 -81.68
N LEU A 607 0.91 6.87 -81.13
CA LEU A 607 1.66 6.87 -79.88
C LEU A 607 2.95 7.69 -80.00
N LEU A 608 3.62 7.65 -81.16
CA LEU A 608 4.83 8.45 -81.42
C LEU A 608 4.50 9.94 -81.55
N ILE A 609 3.34 10.30 -82.12
CA ILE A 609 2.87 11.70 -82.20
C ILE A 609 2.54 12.23 -80.82
N PHE A 610 1.85 11.44 -80.00
CA PHE A 610 1.58 11.77 -78.60
C PHE A 610 2.86 11.98 -77.81
N LEU A 611 3.80 11.02 -77.86
CA LEU A 611 5.08 11.11 -77.14
C LEU A 611 5.97 12.26 -77.63
N ALA A 612 5.84 12.68 -78.90
CA ALA A 612 6.55 13.84 -79.42
C ALA A 612 5.96 15.17 -78.91
N ALA A 613 4.65 15.22 -78.62
CA ALA A 613 3.99 16.38 -78.03
C ALA A 613 4.00 16.36 -76.49
N PHE A 614 4.27 15.20 -75.89
CA PHE A 614 4.26 14.98 -74.45
C PHE A 614 5.32 15.86 -73.75
N GLY A 615 4.85 16.76 -72.89
CA GLY A 615 5.69 17.72 -72.16
C GLY A 615 5.81 19.10 -72.82
N LEU A 616 5.16 19.34 -73.97
CA LEU A 616 5.00 20.70 -74.50
C LEU A 616 3.95 21.46 -73.67
N ILE A 617 4.28 22.69 -73.29
CA ILE A 617 3.36 23.56 -72.55
C ILE A 617 2.44 24.24 -73.56
N CYS A 618 1.19 23.82 -73.60
CA CYS A 618 0.16 24.51 -74.37
C CYS A 618 -0.11 25.89 -73.73
N GLY A 619 -0.09 26.96 -74.55
CA GLY A 619 -0.46 28.30 -74.09
C GLY A 619 -1.91 28.36 -73.60
N PRO A 620 -2.26 29.33 -72.73
CA PRO A 620 -3.54 29.36 -72.01
C PRO A 620 -4.76 29.44 -72.92
#